data_AF-A0A8T5PI67-F1
#
_entry.id   AF-A0A8T5PI67-F1
#
_cell.length_a   1.000
_cell.length_b   1.000
_cell.length_c   1.000
_cell.angle_alpha   90.00
_cell.angle_beta   90.00
_cell.angle_gamma   90.00
#
_symmetry.space_group_name_H-M   'P 1'
#
loop_
_entity.id
_entity.type
_entity.pdbx_description
1 polymer ?
#
loop_
_entity_poly.entity_id
_entity_poly.type
_entity_poly.pdbx_seq_one_letter_code
_entity_poly.pdbx_strand_id
1 'polypeptide(L)'
;MAIIKKKELKNLSEEELDKRLADLRLELAKERAAAYVGAAKNPGKIREIKRTVARILTRKKERKIEKNLGHSRKSKSSKNSKISSNKLSKGR
;
A
#
# COMPACT_ATOMS: atom_id res chain seq x y z
N MET A 1 -15.17 -14.01 -8.43
CA MET A 1 -15.40 -12.78 -7.66
C MET A 1 -14.68 -12.86 -6.30
N ALA A 2 -13.37 -12.63 -6.27
CA ALA A 2 -12.61 -12.41 -5.04
C ALA A 2 -12.29 -10.91 -4.94
N ILE A 3 -13.31 -10.13 -4.57
CA ILE A 3 -13.19 -8.69 -4.38
C ILE A 3 -12.64 -8.48 -2.97
N ILE A 4 -11.32 -8.31 -2.85
CA ILE A 4 -10.75 -7.95 -1.54
C ILE A 4 -11.37 -6.61 -1.13
N LYS A 5 -12.09 -6.63 -0.01
CA LYS A 5 -12.78 -5.44 0.51
C LYS A 5 -11.76 -4.50 1.15
N LYS A 6 -12.07 -3.21 1.17
CA LYS A 6 -11.20 -2.19 1.79
C LYS A 6 -10.87 -2.52 3.25
N LYS A 7 -11.81 -3.13 3.99
CA LYS A 7 -11.62 -3.56 5.38
C LYS A 7 -10.55 -4.65 5.49
N GLU A 8 -10.60 -5.66 4.63
CA GLU A 8 -9.60 -6.74 4.61
C GLU A 8 -8.21 -6.22 4.29
N LEU A 9 -8.07 -5.30 3.33
CA LEU A 9 -6.78 -4.68 2.99
C LEU A 9 -6.15 -3.90 4.16
N LYS A 10 -6.96 -3.38 5.08
CA LYS A 10 -6.43 -2.65 6.26
C LYS A 10 -5.79 -3.60 7.26
N ASN A 11 -6.33 -4.81 7.38
CA ASN A 11 -5.93 -5.80 8.39
C ASN A 11 -4.69 -6.61 7.98
N LEU A 12 -4.36 -6.67 6.68
CA LEU A 12 -3.22 -7.44 6.18
C LEU A 12 -1.88 -6.81 6.55
N SER A 13 -0.88 -7.61 6.89
CA SER A 13 0.50 -7.13 7.10
C SER A 13 1.15 -6.64 5.78
N GLU A 14 2.32 -6.00 5.84
CA GLU A 14 3.03 -5.60 4.61
C GLU A 14 3.47 -6.82 3.80
N GLU A 15 3.93 -7.87 4.46
CA GLU A 15 4.34 -9.14 3.84
C GLU A 15 3.15 -9.87 3.19
N GLU A 16 1.99 -9.87 3.84
CA GLU A 16 0.78 -10.49 3.30
C GLU A 16 0.26 -9.74 2.06
N LEU A 17 0.36 -8.41 2.06
CA LEU A 17 0.03 -7.62 0.88
C LEU A 17 0.99 -7.96 -0.28
N ASP A 18 2.25 -8.23 0.00
CA ASP A 18 3.26 -8.57 -1.00
C ASP A 18 3.09 -9.99 -1.55
N LYS A 19 2.82 -10.96 -0.68
CA LYS A 19 2.46 -12.32 -1.09
C LYS A 19 1.23 -12.30 -1.99
N ARG A 20 0.14 -11.67 -1.56
CA ARG A 20 -1.08 -11.57 -2.37
C ARG A 20 -0.86 -10.83 -3.69
N LEU A 21 -0.01 -9.81 -3.70
CA LEU A 21 0.33 -9.09 -4.93
C LEU A 21 1.07 -9.99 -5.92
N ALA A 22 2.01 -10.83 -5.44
CA ALA A 22 2.74 -11.78 -6.26
C ALA A 22 1.78 -12.85 -6.85
N ASP A 23 0.91 -13.41 -6.01
CA ASP A 23 -0.07 -14.42 -6.43
C ASP A 23 -1.01 -13.88 -7.51
N LEU A 24 -1.55 -12.68 -7.32
CA LEU A 24 -2.43 -12.03 -8.30
C LEU A 24 -1.72 -11.69 -9.61
N ARG A 25 -0.42 -11.37 -9.57
CA ARG A 25 0.37 -11.14 -10.79
C ARG A 25 0.61 -12.45 -11.55
N LEU A 26 0.88 -13.54 -10.84
CA LEU A 26 1.00 -14.87 -11.44
C LEU A 26 -0.32 -15.29 -12.07
N GLU A 27 -1.44 -15.10 -11.38
CA GLU A 27 -2.77 -15.40 -11.90
C GLU A 27 -3.10 -14.55 -13.13
N LEU A 28 -2.78 -13.25 -13.10
CA LEU A 28 -2.95 -12.36 -14.25
C LEU A 28 -2.14 -12.83 -15.48
N ALA A 29 -0.92 -13.32 -15.26
CA ALA A 29 -0.07 -13.84 -16.33
C ALA A 29 -0.69 -15.10 -16.95
N LYS A 30 -1.16 -16.03 -16.12
CA LYS A 30 -1.86 -17.24 -16.58
C LYS A 30 -3.12 -16.92 -17.38
N GLU A 31 -3.95 -16.00 -16.89
CA GLU A 31 -5.17 -15.58 -17.60
C GLU A 31 -4.88 -14.86 -18.91
N ARG A 32 -3.80 -14.06 -18.97
CA ARG A 32 -3.35 -13.44 -20.22
C ARG A 32 -2.88 -14.46 -21.24
N ALA A 33 -2.12 -15.46 -20.80
CA ALA A 33 -1.69 -16.55 -21.67
C ALA A 33 -2.89 -17.34 -22.21
N ALA A 34 -3.85 -17.67 -21.33
CA ALA A 34 -5.10 -18.33 -21.73
C ALA A 34 -5.91 -17.49 -22.73
N ALA A 35 -6.00 -16.18 -22.51
CA ALA A 35 -6.68 -15.27 -23.44
C ALA A 35 -5.97 -15.18 -24.79
N TYR A 36 -4.64 -15.17 -24.80
CA TYR A 36 -3.85 -15.13 -26.03
C TYR A 36 -4.09 -16.34 -26.93
N VAL A 37 -4.22 -17.55 -26.34
CA VAL A 37 -4.51 -18.79 -27.07
C VAL A 37 -6.00 -19.03 -27.30
N GLY A 38 -6.88 -18.09 -26.96
CA GLY A 38 -8.33 -18.22 -27.12
C GLY A 38 -9.01 -19.16 -26.11
N ALA A 39 -8.30 -19.62 -25.07
CA ALA A 39 -8.81 -20.52 -24.04
C ALA A 39 -9.29 -19.78 -22.76
N ALA A 40 -9.50 -18.46 -22.83
CA ALA A 40 -9.97 -17.68 -21.69
C ALA A 40 -11.39 -18.10 -21.28
N LYS A 41 -11.48 -18.80 -20.14
CA LYS A 41 -12.76 -19.26 -19.58
C LYS A 41 -13.65 -18.12 -19.08
N ASN A 42 -13.06 -17.01 -18.64
CA ASN A 42 -13.80 -15.85 -18.16
C ASN A 42 -13.10 -14.54 -18.52
N PRO A 43 -13.56 -13.80 -19.55
CA PRO A 43 -12.92 -12.56 -19.99
C PRO A 43 -12.94 -11.46 -18.91
N GLY A 44 -13.94 -11.47 -18.01
CA GLY A 44 -14.05 -10.51 -16.90
C GLY A 44 -12.97 -10.68 -15.83
N LYS A 45 -12.36 -11.87 -15.74
CA LYS A 45 -11.40 -12.23 -14.68
C LYS A 45 -10.13 -11.38 -14.73
N ILE A 46 -9.62 -11.08 -15.93
CA ILE A 46 -8.45 -10.20 -16.12
C ILE A 46 -8.73 -8.80 -15.51
N ARG A 47 -9.92 -8.25 -15.74
CA ARG A 47 -10.32 -6.95 -15.21
C ARG A 47 -10.44 -6.99 -13.69
N GLU A 48 -10.97 -8.07 -13.13
CA GLU A 48 -11.06 -8.28 -11.68
C GLU A 48 -9.68 -8.31 -11.03
N ILE A 49 -8.77 -9.14 -11.54
CA ILE A 49 -7.41 -9.27 -11.00
C ILE A 49 -6.68 -7.92 -11.04
N LYS A 50 -6.75 -7.19 -12.17
CA LYS A 50 -6.16 -5.84 -12.29
C LYS A 50 -6.70 -4.88 -11.24
N ARG A 51 -8.01 -4.90 -10.98
CA ARG A 51 -8.65 -4.04 -9.97
C ARG A 51 -8.16 -4.40 -8.57
N THR A 52 -8.01 -5.68 -8.24
CA THR A 52 -7.49 -6.12 -6.94
C THR A 52 -6.02 -5.73 -6.76
N VAL A 53 -5.19 -5.91 -7.79
CA VAL A 53 -3.79 -5.44 -7.81
C VAL A 53 -3.70 -3.94 -7.53
N ALA A 54 -4.51 -3.13 -8.21
CA ALA A 54 -4.53 -1.68 -8.02
C ALA A 54 -4.89 -1.28 -6.58
N ARG A 55 -5.83 -2.00 -5.95
CA ARG A 55 -6.21 -1.73 -4.55
C ARG A 55 -5.10 -2.06 -3.56
N ILE A 56 -4.38 -3.17 -3.75
CA ILE A 56 -3.22 -3.53 -2.92
C ILE A 56 -2.13 -2.46 -3.05
N LEU A 57 -1.79 -2.06 -4.27
CA LEU A 57 -0.81 -1.01 -4.51
C LEU A 57 -1.21 0.33 -3.88
N THR A 58 -2.50 0.67 -3.95
CA THR A 58 -3.04 1.86 -3.29
C THR A 58 -2.83 1.79 -1.78
N ARG A 59 -3.16 0.67 -1.14
CA ARG A 59 -2.96 0.50 0.31
C ARG A 59 -1.48 0.59 0.70
N LYS A 60 -0.57 0.01 -0.08
CA LYS A 60 0.88 0.15 0.14
C LYS A 60 1.33 1.61 0.05
N LYS A 61 0.81 2.37 -0.92
CA LYS A 61 1.11 3.80 -1.08
C LYS A 61 0.58 4.61 0.11
N GLU A 62 -0.65 4.36 0.56
CA GLU A 62 -1.23 4.98 1.76
C GLU A 62 -0.33 4.75 2.99
N ARG A 63 0.11 3.51 3.23
CA ARG A 63 1.05 3.20 4.34
C ARG A 63 2.35 3.98 4.24
N LYS A 64 2.92 4.10 3.04
CA LYS A 64 4.15 4.87 2.83
C LYS A 64 3.94 6.36 3.14
N ILE A 65 2.80 6.93 2.74
CA ILE A 65 2.45 8.32 3.05
C ILE A 65 2.23 8.51 4.57
N GLU A 66 1.51 7.61 5.23
CA GLU A 66 1.31 7.61 6.68
C GLU A 66 2.65 7.59 7.45
N LYS A 67 3.57 6.71 7.05
CA LYS A 67 4.94 6.65 7.60
C LYS A 67 5.66 7.99 7.41
N ASN A 68 5.65 8.56 6.19
CA ASN A 68 6.34 9.82 5.90
C ASN A 68 5.78 11.03 6.69
N LEU A 69 4.46 11.12 6.82
CA LEU A 69 3.80 12.17 7.61
C LEU A 69 4.14 12.05 9.11
N GLY A 70 4.24 10.82 9.64
CA GLY A 70 4.68 10.57 11.01
C GLY A 70 6.11 11.05 11.28
N HIS A 71 7.03 10.83 10.34
CA HIS A 71 8.44 11.28 10.44
C HIS A 71 8.56 12.82 10.40
N SER A 72 7.73 13.50 9.59
CA SER A 72 7.67 14.96 9.55
C SER A 72 7.17 15.57 10.88
N ARG A 73 6.22 14.91 11.57
CA ARG A 73 5.72 15.36 12.87
C ARG A 73 6.75 15.22 13.99
N LYS A 74 7.50 14.10 14.04
CA LYS A 74 8.57 13.87 15.04
C LYS A 74 9.76 14.83 14.91
N SER A 75 10.12 15.22 13.68
CA SER A 75 11.23 16.17 13.46
C SER A 75 10.88 17.62 13.82
N LYS A 76 9.61 18.01 13.72
CA LYS A 76 9.12 19.33 14.15
C LYS A 76 8.97 19.44 15.66
N SER A 77 8.49 18.38 16.34
CA SER A 77 8.37 18.39 17.81
C SER A 77 9.72 18.44 18.51
N SER A 78 10.74 17.73 18.01
CA SER A 78 12.09 17.77 18.58
C SER A 78 12.84 19.07 18.31
N LYS A 79 12.50 19.81 17.24
CA LYS A 79 13.02 21.15 17.00
C LYS A 79 12.39 22.17 17.95
N ASN A 80 11.07 22.12 18.16
CA ASN A 80 10.38 23.03 19.07
C ASN A 80 10.82 22.88 20.54
N SER A 81 11.06 21.65 21.01
CA SER A 81 11.58 21.43 22.37
C SER A 81 13.02 21.94 22.55
N LYS A 82 13.87 21.82 21.52
CA LYS A 82 15.24 22.38 21.54
C LYS A 82 15.25 23.91 21.47
N ILE A 83 14.29 24.50 20.76
CA ILE A 83 14.16 25.97 20.65
C ILE A 83 13.71 26.57 21.98
N SER A 84 12.79 25.92 22.71
CA SER A 84 12.34 26.42 24.03
C SER A 84 13.45 26.31 25.08
N SER A 85 14.20 25.20 25.12
CA SER A 85 15.32 25.03 26.06
C SER A 85 16.44 26.05 25.83
N ASN A 86 16.72 26.42 24.58
CA ASN A 86 17.73 27.44 24.25
C ASN A 86 17.27 28.89 24.53
N LYS A 87 15.96 29.15 24.60
CA LYS A 87 15.44 30.46 25.00
C LYS A 87 15.52 30.68 26.52
N LEU A 88 15.31 29.62 27.31
CA LEU A 88 15.40 29.66 28.78
C LEU A 88 16.85 29.82 29.28
N SER A 89 17.86 29.37 28.52
CA SER A 89 19.28 29.50 28.92
C SER A 89 19.94 30.83 28.55
N LYS A 90 19.29 31.67 27.74
CA LYS A 90 19.84 32.97 27.27
C LYS A 90 19.23 34.20 27.94
N GLY A 91 18.28 34.04 28.86
CA GLY A 91 17.76 35.12 29.70
C GLY A 91 18.61 35.27 30.96
N ARG A 92 19.67 36.08 30.86
CA ARG A 92 20.26 36.78 32.00
C ARG A 92 19.59 38.13 32.14
#